data_AF-A0A8H3L1P5-F1
#
_entry.id   AF-A0A8H3L1P5-F1
#
_cell.length_a   1.000
_cell.length_b   1.000
_cell.length_c   1.000
_cell.angle_alpha   90.00
_cell.angle_beta   90.00
_cell.angle_gamma   90.00
#
_symmetry.space_group_name_H-M   'P 1'
#
loop_
_entity.id
_entity.type
_entity.pdbx_description
1 polymer ?
#
loop_
_entity_poly.entity_id
_entity_poly.type
_entity_poly.pdbx_seq_one_letter_code
_entity_poly.pdbx_strand_id
1 'polypeptide(L)'
;MSVQFFSKLSQNYIEILEDDEHYDVTIEVGEDPNVKIFRAHMIILCHRSSFLRQTLTLNKKNNNGVLNNIKLSNVSPEAFQIILRYIYGGIFSSNGRDTLDIFNVLIAADELLLNELVDYLQKYFIENKTEWMEQNFELTLRISFKSNYLFEIQQFCTDLMVKYPEKMFKTLDFESIPEKSLISLIKRDDLQMKEIEVWKYVLKWGLAQCKIHNSKPDTWKDNDFKTIRNILKDCLPLIRFYSLSSEEFVKKVRPYKKLLNKEIYDEDKDNIKDSILSRIKIIDKALYYYDFCGPSFGGSDLSLSVCRFNFRANPSKEYDDNICKQFNYEKSIRDTEDHFCIEDYEVFQIRRK
;
A
#
# COMPACT_ATOMS: atom_id res chain seq x y z
N MET A 1 -33.92 0.05 -38.84
CA MET A 1 -32.50 -0.37 -38.93
C MET A 1 -31.69 0.88 -39.16
N SER A 2 -30.81 1.26 -38.23
CA SER A 2 -29.97 2.45 -38.38
C SER A 2 -28.61 2.07 -38.97
N VAL A 3 -28.20 2.70 -40.06
CA VAL A 3 -26.84 2.58 -40.61
C VAL A 3 -25.96 3.65 -39.98
N GLN A 4 -24.78 3.28 -39.49
CA GLN A 4 -23.87 4.18 -38.79
C GLN A 4 -22.68 4.52 -39.70
N PHE A 5 -22.35 5.82 -39.81
CA PHE A 5 -21.25 6.33 -40.65
C PHE A 5 -20.12 6.97 -39.80
N PHE A 6 -19.85 6.40 -38.63
CA PHE A 6 -18.94 7.01 -37.64
C PHE A 6 -17.48 7.09 -38.10
N SER A 7 -17.02 6.16 -38.94
CA SER A 7 -15.63 6.17 -39.42
C SER A 7 -15.30 7.41 -40.24
N LYS A 8 -16.18 7.82 -41.17
CA LYS A 8 -15.95 9.04 -41.96
C LYS A 8 -16.09 10.30 -41.11
N LEU A 9 -17.07 10.34 -40.20
CA LEU A 9 -17.23 11.44 -39.24
C LEU A 9 -15.98 11.61 -38.36
N SER A 10 -15.46 10.53 -37.79
CA SER A 10 -14.20 10.50 -37.04
C SER A 10 -13.03 11.06 -37.86
N GLN A 11 -12.89 10.60 -39.11
CA GLN A 11 -11.83 11.09 -39.98
C GLN A 11 -11.97 12.59 -40.27
N ASN A 12 -13.19 13.09 -40.46
CA ASN A 12 -13.41 14.52 -40.65
C ASN A 12 -13.05 15.34 -39.41
N TYR A 13 -13.25 14.83 -38.19
CA TYR A 13 -12.76 15.51 -36.99
C TYR A 13 -11.23 15.50 -36.88
N ILE A 14 -10.56 14.45 -37.32
CA ILE A 14 -9.09 14.44 -37.40
C ILE A 14 -8.60 15.46 -38.44
N GLU A 15 -9.26 15.56 -39.59
CA GLU A 15 -8.94 16.58 -40.61
C GLU A 15 -9.03 18.00 -40.02
N ILE A 16 -10.07 18.30 -39.22
CA ILE A 16 -10.22 19.57 -38.47
C ILE A 16 -9.10 19.81 -37.45
N LEU A 17 -8.51 18.76 -36.89
CA LEU A 17 -7.36 18.91 -35.99
C LEU A 17 -6.07 19.23 -36.77
N GLU A 18 -5.95 18.76 -38.02
CA GLU A 18 -4.73 18.84 -38.82
C GLU A 18 -4.66 20.11 -39.71
N ASP A 19 -5.81 20.70 -40.06
CA ASP A 19 -5.86 21.93 -40.89
C ASP A 19 -5.44 23.20 -40.14
N ASP A 20 -5.45 23.17 -38.81
CA ASP A 20 -5.08 24.27 -37.92
C ASP A 20 -5.96 25.53 -38.08
N GLU A 21 -7.18 25.34 -38.60
CA GLU A 21 -8.17 26.40 -38.82
C GLU A 21 -9.20 26.46 -37.68
N HIS A 22 -9.84 27.61 -37.50
CA HIS A 22 -10.97 27.81 -36.57
C HIS A 22 -10.76 27.42 -35.09
N TYR A 23 -9.51 27.20 -34.65
CA TYR A 23 -9.18 26.91 -33.26
C TYR A 23 -9.57 28.09 -32.35
N ASP A 24 -10.11 27.78 -31.18
CA ASP A 24 -10.54 28.74 -30.15
C ASP A 24 -9.75 28.57 -28.83
N VAL A 25 -8.76 27.68 -28.82
CA VAL A 25 -7.84 27.46 -27.70
C VAL A 25 -6.43 27.05 -28.16
N THR A 26 -5.42 27.54 -27.44
CA THR A 26 -4.05 27.02 -27.47
C THR A 26 -3.71 26.26 -26.18
N ILE A 27 -2.94 25.19 -26.32
CA ILE A 27 -2.52 24.32 -25.22
C ILE A 27 -1.00 24.21 -25.28
N GLU A 28 -0.33 24.79 -24.31
CA GLU A 28 1.11 24.64 -24.10
C GLU A 28 1.35 23.36 -23.28
N VAL A 29 2.11 22.41 -23.84
CA VAL A 29 2.30 21.08 -23.24
C VAL A 29 3.79 20.82 -23.05
N GLY A 30 4.14 20.23 -21.91
CA GLY A 30 5.50 19.90 -21.52
C GLY A 30 6.14 20.97 -20.63
N GLU A 31 7.43 20.77 -20.34
CA GLU A 31 8.28 21.67 -19.56
C GLU A 31 9.56 21.97 -20.34
N ASP A 32 10.15 23.15 -20.11
CA ASP A 32 11.38 23.57 -20.79
C ASP A 32 12.51 22.54 -20.63
N PRO A 33 13.21 22.16 -21.71
CA PRO A 33 13.17 22.73 -23.06
C PRO A 33 12.16 22.06 -24.02
N ASN A 34 11.41 21.06 -23.57
CA ASN A 34 10.54 20.22 -24.41
C ASN A 34 9.08 20.69 -24.36
N VAL A 35 8.84 21.93 -24.78
CA VAL A 35 7.50 22.53 -24.83
C VAL A 35 6.97 22.56 -26.26
N LYS A 36 5.70 22.19 -26.45
CA LYS A 36 5.00 22.30 -27.73
C LYS A 36 3.63 22.96 -27.55
N ILE A 37 3.28 23.83 -28.49
CA ILE A 37 1.97 24.48 -28.52
C ILE A 37 1.07 23.70 -29.48
N PHE A 38 -0.10 23.34 -28.99
CA PHE A 38 -1.17 22.70 -29.76
C PHE A 38 -2.33 23.67 -29.91
N ARG A 39 -2.94 23.69 -31.08
CA ARG A 39 -4.17 24.44 -31.38
C ARG A 39 -5.32 23.45 -31.46
N ALA A 40 -6.45 23.80 -30.87
CA ALA A 40 -7.57 22.88 -30.73
C ALA A 40 -8.91 23.61 -30.56
N HIS A 41 -9.98 22.82 -30.45
CA HIS A 41 -11.36 23.27 -30.40
C HIS A 41 -11.98 22.93 -29.04
N MET A 42 -12.31 23.95 -28.25
CA MET A 42 -12.88 23.82 -26.90
C MET A 42 -14.13 22.94 -26.91
N ILE A 43 -14.99 23.07 -27.93
CA ILE A 43 -16.23 22.31 -28.01
C ILE A 43 -15.97 20.80 -28.02
N ILE A 44 -14.90 20.32 -28.68
CA ILE A 44 -14.55 18.89 -28.73
C ILE A 44 -13.89 18.49 -27.40
N LEU A 45 -12.88 19.25 -26.97
CA LEU A 45 -12.12 18.96 -25.74
C LEU A 45 -13.04 18.85 -24.50
N CYS A 46 -13.97 19.80 -24.33
CA CYS A 46 -14.87 19.84 -23.19
C CYS A 46 -15.81 18.63 -23.15
N HIS A 47 -16.20 18.08 -24.30
CA HIS A 47 -17.11 16.92 -24.35
C HIS A 47 -16.40 15.59 -24.16
N ARG A 48 -15.09 15.53 -24.40
CA ARG A 48 -14.30 14.30 -24.28
C ARG A 48 -13.52 14.19 -22.97
N SER A 49 -13.21 15.31 -22.31
CA SER A 49 -12.52 15.33 -21.02
C SER A 49 -13.21 16.28 -20.03
N SER A 50 -13.60 15.73 -18.88
CA SER A 50 -14.16 16.51 -17.77
C SER A 50 -13.12 17.45 -17.16
N PHE A 51 -11.85 17.01 -17.08
CA PHE A 51 -10.72 17.84 -16.67
C PHE A 51 -10.57 19.05 -17.58
N LEU A 52 -10.44 18.84 -18.90
CA LEU A 52 -10.29 19.95 -19.86
C LEU A 52 -11.50 20.87 -19.84
N ARG A 53 -12.73 20.33 -19.70
CA ARG A 53 -13.94 21.16 -19.52
C ARG A 53 -13.82 22.11 -18.34
N GLN A 54 -13.41 21.60 -17.18
CA GLN A 54 -13.27 22.40 -15.96
C GLN A 54 -12.19 23.46 -16.14
N THR A 55 -11.00 23.07 -16.59
CA THR A 55 -9.85 23.96 -16.80
C THR A 55 -10.18 25.09 -17.79
N LEU A 56 -10.79 24.76 -18.92
CA LEU A 56 -11.15 25.74 -19.96
C LEU A 56 -12.27 26.68 -19.52
N THR A 57 -13.26 26.19 -18.76
CA THR A 57 -14.36 27.02 -18.25
C THR A 57 -13.87 28.03 -17.21
N LEU A 58 -12.92 27.64 -16.36
CA LEU A 58 -12.31 28.53 -15.38
C LEU A 58 -11.50 29.64 -16.05
N ASN A 59 -10.69 29.31 -17.06
CA ASN A 59 -9.90 30.31 -17.80
C ASN A 59 -10.79 31.31 -18.55
N LYS A 60 -11.90 30.85 -19.13
CA LYS A 60 -12.84 31.74 -19.84
C LYS A 60 -13.45 32.81 -18.92
N LYS A 61 -13.64 32.53 -17.63
CA LYS A 61 -14.16 33.52 -16.67
C LYS A 61 -13.14 34.62 -16.33
N ASN A 62 -11.85 34.33 -16.51
CA ASN A 62 -10.76 35.24 -16.15
C ASN A 62 -10.27 36.09 -17.33
N ASN A 63 -10.57 35.68 -18.57
CA ASN A 63 -10.07 36.34 -19.79
C ASN A 63 -11.13 37.22 -20.46
N ASN A 64 -10.84 38.51 -20.57
CA ASN A 64 -11.69 39.54 -21.19
C ASN A 64 -11.63 39.51 -22.74
N GLY A 65 -11.83 38.35 -23.36
CA GLY A 65 -11.89 38.19 -24.82
C GLY A 65 -10.57 37.85 -25.52
N VAL A 66 -9.50 37.57 -24.77
CA VAL A 66 -8.25 36.98 -25.30
C VAL A 66 -8.46 35.49 -25.56
N LEU A 67 -7.85 34.96 -26.62
CA LEU A 67 -7.82 33.53 -26.95
C LEU A 67 -7.47 32.70 -25.70
N ASN A 68 -8.21 31.61 -25.46
CA ASN A 68 -7.96 30.78 -24.28
C ASN A 68 -6.62 30.05 -24.43
N ASN A 69 -5.77 30.17 -23.41
CA ASN A 69 -4.52 29.41 -23.32
C ASN A 69 -4.53 28.56 -22.05
N ILE A 70 -4.14 27.29 -22.15
CA ILE A 70 -3.94 26.40 -20.99
C ILE A 70 -2.53 25.82 -21.03
N LYS A 71 -1.97 25.50 -19.85
CA LYS A 71 -0.67 24.85 -19.71
C LYS A 71 -0.83 23.47 -19.10
N LEU A 72 -0.19 22.46 -19.69
CA LEU A 72 -0.16 21.07 -19.23
C LEU A 72 1.29 20.63 -19.06
N SER A 73 1.88 20.91 -17.90
CA SER A 73 3.31 20.68 -17.65
C SER A 73 3.67 19.21 -17.40
N ASN A 74 2.78 18.42 -16.80
CA ASN A 74 3.08 17.03 -16.46
C ASN A 74 2.90 16.03 -17.62
N VAL A 75 2.47 16.50 -18.78
CA VAL A 75 2.20 15.66 -19.96
C VAL A 75 3.27 15.92 -21.02
N SER A 76 3.83 14.85 -21.60
CA SER A 76 4.77 15.02 -22.72
C SER A 76 4.05 15.43 -24.01
N PRO A 77 4.67 16.28 -24.85
CA PRO A 77 4.11 16.65 -26.15
C PRO A 77 3.73 15.46 -27.04
N GLU A 78 4.55 14.40 -27.03
CA GLU A 78 4.36 13.21 -27.85
C GLU A 78 3.13 12.41 -27.40
N ALA A 79 2.97 12.24 -26.08
CA ALA A 79 1.79 11.58 -25.52
C ALA A 79 0.54 12.41 -25.79
N PHE A 80 0.61 13.74 -25.60
CA PHE A 80 -0.53 14.62 -25.84
C PHE A 80 -0.98 14.63 -27.31
N GLN A 81 -0.04 14.55 -28.26
CA GLN A 81 -0.39 14.44 -29.67
C GLN A 81 -1.23 13.18 -29.97
N ILE A 82 -0.93 12.07 -29.31
CA ILE A 82 -1.73 10.84 -29.42
C ILE A 82 -3.09 11.02 -28.75
N ILE A 83 -3.11 11.63 -27.57
CA ILE A 83 -4.35 11.94 -26.83
C ILE A 83 -5.27 12.83 -27.66
N LEU A 84 -4.76 13.85 -28.35
CA LEU A 84 -5.57 14.71 -29.21
C LEU A 84 -6.21 13.92 -30.35
N ARG A 85 -5.45 13.06 -31.03
CA ARG A 85 -6.02 12.19 -32.08
C ARG A 85 -7.11 11.27 -31.52
N TYR A 86 -6.94 10.74 -30.31
CA TYR A 86 -7.96 9.98 -29.61
C TYR A 86 -9.19 10.84 -29.24
N ILE A 87 -9.00 12.08 -28.77
CA ILE A 87 -10.10 12.97 -28.42
C ILE A 87 -10.96 13.29 -29.64
N TYR A 88 -10.34 13.58 -30.79
CA TYR A 88 -11.06 13.96 -32.01
C TYR A 88 -11.65 12.77 -32.77
N GLY A 89 -10.85 11.71 -32.97
CA GLY A 89 -11.26 10.57 -33.78
C GLY A 89 -11.71 9.33 -33.00
N GLY A 90 -11.50 9.28 -31.68
CA GLY A 90 -11.67 8.03 -30.93
C GLY A 90 -10.67 6.94 -31.36
N ILE A 91 -9.55 7.33 -31.98
CA ILE A 91 -8.56 6.39 -32.54
C ILE A 91 -7.29 6.45 -31.68
N PHE A 92 -6.92 5.28 -31.17
CA PHE A 92 -5.61 5.04 -30.56
C PHE A 92 -4.83 4.05 -31.43
N SER A 93 -3.54 4.31 -31.65
CA SER A 93 -2.65 3.41 -32.37
C SER A 93 -1.33 3.28 -31.63
N SER A 94 -0.98 2.05 -31.25
CA SER A 94 0.30 1.67 -30.64
C SER A 94 1.40 1.37 -31.68
N ASN A 95 1.08 1.36 -32.97
CA ASN A 95 1.99 0.90 -34.02
C ASN A 95 3.27 1.76 -34.10
N GLY A 96 4.42 1.09 -34.08
CA GLY A 96 5.73 1.71 -34.26
C GLY A 96 6.23 2.53 -33.06
N ARG A 97 5.57 2.46 -31.90
CA ARG A 97 5.99 3.15 -30.68
C ARG A 97 6.63 2.19 -29.69
N ASP A 98 7.52 2.72 -28.88
CA ASP A 98 8.05 1.95 -27.76
C ASP A 98 7.00 1.82 -26.63
N THR A 99 7.24 0.89 -25.72
CA THR A 99 6.29 0.61 -24.63
C THR A 99 6.22 1.76 -23.62
N LEU A 100 7.31 2.52 -23.43
CA LEU A 100 7.36 3.65 -22.50
C LEU A 100 6.51 4.81 -23.02
N ASP A 101 6.53 5.10 -24.32
CA ASP A 101 5.67 6.08 -24.97
C ASP A 101 4.19 5.75 -24.76
N ILE A 102 3.81 4.48 -24.94
CA ILE A 102 2.43 4.03 -24.71
C ILE A 102 2.07 4.16 -23.22
N PHE A 103 3.03 3.94 -22.31
CA PHE A 103 2.81 4.10 -20.87
C PHE A 103 2.65 5.58 -20.51
N ASN A 104 3.39 6.48 -21.15
CA ASN A 104 3.21 7.93 -21.02
C ASN A 104 1.84 8.38 -21.55
N VAL A 105 1.30 7.73 -22.58
CA VAL A 105 -0.10 7.98 -23.01
C VAL A 105 -1.08 7.55 -21.92
N LEU A 106 -0.87 6.44 -21.23
CA LEU A 106 -1.71 6.03 -20.09
C LEU A 106 -1.68 7.06 -18.97
N ILE A 107 -0.49 7.56 -18.61
CA ILE A 107 -0.32 8.60 -17.59
C ILE A 107 -1.07 9.89 -18.00
N ALA A 108 -0.91 10.32 -19.25
CA ALA A 108 -1.60 11.49 -19.78
C ALA A 108 -3.14 11.29 -19.81
N ALA A 109 -3.60 10.09 -20.16
CA ALA A 109 -5.02 9.76 -20.19
C ALA A 109 -5.63 9.81 -18.77
N ASP A 110 -4.91 9.32 -17.76
CA ASP A 110 -5.29 9.40 -16.35
C ASP A 110 -5.38 10.86 -15.88
N GLU A 111 -4.34 11.67 -16.14
CA GLU A 111 -4.31 13.09 -15.76
C GLU A 111 -5.46 13.89 -16.40
N LEU A 112 -5.80 13.57 -17.65
CA LEU A 112 -6.87 14.22 -18.39
C LEU A 112 -8.26 13.58 -18.16
N LEU A 113 -8.37 12.62 -17.24
CA LEU A 113 -9.61 11.92 -16.88
C LEU A 113 -10.33 11.27 -18.09
N LEU A 114 -9.56 10.62 -18.96
CA LEU A 114 -10.04 9.93 -20.17
C LEU A 114 -10.30 8.44 -19.88
N ASN A 115 -11.26 8.16 -19.01
CA ASN A 115 -11.50 6.82 -18.42
C ASN A 115 -11.60 5.69 -19.46
N GLU A 116 -12.30 5.90 -20.58
CA GLU A 116 -12.41 4.90 -21.66
C GLU A 116 -11.04 4.45 -22.19
N LEU A 117 -10.12 5.40 -22.38
CA LEU A 117 -8.76 5.11 -22.85
C LEU A 117 -7.90 4.51 -21.73
N VAL A 118 -8.07 4.98 -20.49
CA VAL A 118 -7.39 4.44 -19.31
C VAL A 118 -7.72 2.95 -19.13
N ASP A 119 -9.00 2.59 -19.16
CA ASP A 119 -9.46 1.21 -19.02
C ASP A 119 -8.90 0.31 -20.13
N TYR A 120 -8.88 0.79 -21.37
CA TYR A 120 -8.29 0.06 -22.49
C TYR A 120 -6.78 -0.14 -22.31
N LEU A 121 -6.05 0.93 -21.95
CA LEU A 121 -4.60 0.88 -21.83
C LEU A 121 -4.15 0.00 -20.66
N GLN A 122 -4.84 0.04 -19.51
CA GLN A 122 -4.55 -0.87 -18.39
C GLN A 122 -4.61 -2.34 -18.81
N LYS A 123 -5.71 -2.75 -19.47
CA LYS A 123 -5.86 -4.10 -20.02
C LYS A 123 -4.78 -4.44 -21.02
N TYR A 124 -4.50 -3.53 -21.96
CA TYR A 124 -3.43 -3.71 -22.94
C TYR A 124 -2.08 -4.00 -22.26
N PHE A 125 -1.73 -3.26 -21.20
CA PHE A 125 -0.50 -3.46 -20.46
C PHE A 125 -0.45 -4.81 -19.75
N ILE A 126 -1.53 -5.18 -19.06
CA ILE A 126 -1.61 -6.46 -18.35
C ILE A 126 -1.55 -7.64 -19.32
N GLU A 127 -2.32 -7.61 -20.40
CA GLU A 127 -2.41 -8.71 -21.36
C GLU A 127 -1.17 -8.85 -22.25
N ASN A 128 -0.52 -7.74 -22.62
CA ASN A 128 0.51 -7.74 -23.67
C ASN A 128 1.89 -7.27 -23.21
N LYS A 129 1.99 -6.59 -22.06
CA LYS A 129 3.22 -5.92 -21.61
C LYS A 129 3.58 -6.24 -20.15
N THR A 130 3.10 -7.36 -19.62
CA THR A 130 3.44 -7.84 -18.26
C THR A 130 4.93 -7.89 -18.00
N GLU A 131 5.73 -8.49 -18.91
CA GLU A 131 7.19 -8.58 -18.73
C GLU A 131 7.85 -7.19 -18.63
N TRP A 132 7.39 -6.25 -19.45
CA TRP A 132 7.88 -4.88 -19.40
C TRP A 132 7.52 -4.19 -18.08
N MET A 133 6.30 -4.39 -17.57
CA MET A 133 5.89 -3.85 -16.27
C MET A 133 6.67 -4.47 -15.11
N GLU A 134 7.03 -5.76 -15.18
CA GLU A 134 7.90 -6.40 -14.20
C GLU A 134 9.33 -5.84 -14.22
N GLN A 135 9.87 -5.59 -15.42
CA GLN A 135 11.19 -4.95 -15.58
C GLN A 135 11.18 -3.48 -15.11
N ASN A 136 10.04 -2.79 -15.27
CA ASN A 136 9.82 -1.40 -14.88
C ASN A 136 8.91 -1.29 -13.65
N PHE A 137 9.09 -2.21 -12.69
CA PHE A 137 8.16 -2.36 -11.57
C PHE A 137 8.08 -1.11 -10.69
N GLU A 138 9.21 -0.45 -10.40
CA GLU A 138 9.24 0.79 -9.60
C GLU A 138 8.38 1.88 -10.24
N LEU A 139 8.57 2.13 -11.54
CA LEU A 139 7.82 3.13 -12.29
C LEU A 139 6.33 2.80 -12.28
N THR A 140 5.99 1.54 -12.56
CA THR A 140 4.62 1.03 -12.61
C THR A 140 3.93 1.17 -11.26
N LEU A 141 4.61 0.81 -10.17
CA LEU A 141 4.12 0.94 -8.80
C LEU A 141 3.90 2.41 -8.44
N ARG A 142 4.89 3.27 -8.68
CA ARG A 142 4.82 4.69 -8.32
C ARG A 142 3.68 5.40 -9.04
N ILE A 143 3.51 5.14 -10.33
CA ILE A 143 2.43 5.74 -11.13
C ILE A 143 1.07 5.21 -10.70
N SER A 144 0.93 3.89 -10.58
CA SER A 144 -0.35 3.27 -10.23
C SER A 144 -0.88 3.80 -8.89
N PHE A 145 -0.03 3.91 -7.87
CA PHE A 145 -0.45 4.39 -6.54
C PHE A 145 -0.60 5.92 -6.41
N LYS A 146 -0.08 6.70 -7.36
CA LYS A 146 -0.38 8.16 -7.42
C LYS A 146 -1.77 8.42 -7.97
N SER A 147 -2.25 7.55 -8.86
CA SER A 147 -3.57 7.65 -9.47
C SER A 147 -4.64 7.00 -8.59
N ASN A 148 -5.87 7.53 -8.65
CA ASN A 148 -7.06 6.88 -8.10
C ASN A 148 -7.85 6.10 -9.15
N TYR A 149 -7.39 6.01 -10.40
CA TYR A 149 -8.11 5.36 -11.50
C TYR A 149 -7.36 4.17 -12.11
N LEU A 150 -6.08 3.99 -11.77
CA LEU A 150 -5.23 2.88 -12.25
C LEU A 150 -5.38 1.59 -11.43
N PHE A 151 -6.61 1.19 -11.09
CA PHE A 151 -6.88 0.06 -10.18
C PHE A 151 -6.36 -1.29 -10.69
N GLU A 152 -6.44 -1.58 -11.98
CA GLU A 152 -6.00 -2.87 -12.52
C GLU A 152 -4.48 -3.02 -12.42
N ILE A 153 -3.74 -1.94 -12.71
CA ILE A 153 -2.28 -1.92 -12.56
C ILE A 153 -1.88 -1.94 -11.08
N GLN A 154 -2.60 -1.22 -10.21
CA GLN A 154 -2.37 -1.31 -8.76
C GLN A 154 -2.52 -2.75 -8.25
N GLN A 155 -3.56 -3.45 -8.71
CA GLN A 155 -3.79 -4.85 -8.36
C GLN A 155 -2.67 -5.75 -8.88
N PHE A 156 -2.27 -5.59 -10.15
CA PHE A 156 -1.12 -6.28 -10.73
C PHE A 156 0.16 -6.10 -9.91
N CYS A 157 0.50 -4.85 -9.56
CA CYS A 157 1.67 -4.56 -8.75
C CYS A 157 1.60 -5.21 -7.37
N THR A 158 0.40 -5.20 -6.78
CA THR A 158 0.13 -5.78 -5.47
C THR A 158 0.28 -7.31 -5.48
N ASP A 159 -0.23 -7.97 -6.52
CA ASP A 159 -0.14 -9.42 -6.67
C ASP A 159 1.31 -9.88 -6.86
N LEU A 160 2.10 -9.12 -7.64
CA LEU A 160 3.53 -9.35 -7.78
C LEU A 160 4.28 -9.20 -6.45
N MET A 161 3.92 -8.20 -5.65
CA MET A 161 4.50 -7.98 -4.32
C MET A 161 4.20 -9.12 -3.36
N VAL A 162 2.97 -9.64 -3.34
CA VAL A 162 2.61 -10.79 -2.53
C VAL A 162 3.37 -12.04 -2.96
N LYS A 163 3.53 -12.24 -4.26
CA LYS A 163 4.18 -13.42 -4.83
C LYS A 163 5.70 -13.41 -4.65
N TYR A 164 6.35 -12.25 -4.77
CA TYR A 164 7.82 -12.11 -4.75
C TYR A 164 8.30 -10.90 -3.92
N PRO A 165 7.91 -10.78 -2.64
CA PRO A 165 8.12 -9.56 -1.87
C PRO A 165 9.60 -9.20 -1.71
N GLU A 166 10.47 -10.15 -1.40
CA GLU A 166 11.90 -9.86 -1.23
C GLU A 166 12.57 -9.37 -2.52
N LYS A 167 12.17 -9.92 -3.68
CA LYS A 167 12.72 -9.52 -4.97
C LYS A 167 12.28 -8.10 -5.31
N MET A 168 10.99 -7.83 -5.14
CA MET A 168 10.40 -6.52 -5.48
C MET A 168 10.89 -5.43 -4.54
N PHE A 169 10.93 -5.66 -3.23
CA PHE A 169 11.45 -4.66 -2.30
C PHE A 169 12.94 -4.35 -2.55
N LYS A 170 13.75 -5.28 -3.07
CA LYS A 170 15.15 -4.99 -3.43
C LYS A 170 15.30 -4.08 -4.65
N THR A 171 14.38 -4.15 -5.61
CA THR A 171 14.44 -3.34 -6.84
C THR A 171 13.87 -1.94 -6.64
N LEU A 172 13.11 -1.71 -5.56
CA LEU A 172 12.50 -0.42 -5.28
C LEU A 172 13.49 0.62 -4.80
N ASP A 173 13.36 1.81 -5.40
CA ASP A 173 13.91 3.03 -4.82
C ASP A 173 12.94 3.57 -3.76
N PHE A 174 13.27 3.32 -2.48
CA PHE A 174 12.43 3.79 -1.38
C PHE A 174 12.43 5.31 -1.22
N GLU A 175 13.29 6.06 -1.90
CA GLU A 175 13.19 7.53 -1.93
C GLU A 175 11.92 7.99 -2.68
N SER A 176 11.49 7.24 -3.71
CA SER A 176 10.42 7.63 -4.63
C SER A 176 9.01 7.13 -4.24
N ILE A 177 8.92 6.17 -3.32
CA ILE A 177 7.65 5.54 -2.93
C ILE A 177 6.80 6.49 -2.09
N PRO A 178 5.55 6.79 -2.48
CA PRO A 178 4.61 7.54 -1.65
C PRO A 178 4.27 6.79 -0.35
N GLU A 179 4.10 7.53 0.76
CA GLU A 179 3.77 6.94 2.08
C GLU A 179 2.52 6.06 2.03
N LYS A 180 1.46 6.51 1.35
CA LYS A 180 0.21 5.74 1.19
C LYS A 180 0.45 4.38 0.55
N SER A 181 1.35 4.32 -0.45
CA SER A 181 1.75 3.08 -1.11
C SER A 181 2.45 2.16 -0.12
N LEU A 182 3.43 2.68 0.63
CA LEU A 182 4.13 1.89 1.64
C LEU A 182 3.18 1.34 2.70
N ILE A 183 2.28 2.17 3.23
CA ILE A 183 1.26 1.77 4.21
C ILE A 183 0.39 0.64 3.65
N SER A 184 -0.08 0.76 2.41
CA SER A 184 -0.91 -0.25 1.77
C SER A 184 -0.20 -1.60 1.62
N LEU A 185 1.14 -1.58 1.45
CA LEU A 185 1.97 -2.77 1.31
C LEU A 185 2.21 -3.46 2.65
N ILE A 186 2.61 -2.70 3.68
CA ILE A 186 2.99 -3.27 4.98
C ILE A 186 1.78 -3.68 5.84
N LYS A 187 0.59 -3.13 5.57
CA LYS A 187 -0.66 -3.52 6.27
C LYS A 187 -1.12 -4.94 5.92
N ARG A 188 -0.62 -5.52 4.83
CA ARG A 188 -1.11 -6.81 4.31
C ARG A 188 -0.72 -7.99 5.20
N ASP A 189 -1.68 -8.87 5.49
CA ASP A 189 -1.44 -10.11 6.23
C ASP A 189 -0.89 -11.23 5.33
N ASP A 190 -1.09 -11.14 4.02
CA ASP A 190 -0.69 -12.17 3.05
C ASP A 190 0.72 -11.97 2.45
N LEU A 191 1.42 -10.90 2.85
CA LEU A 191 2.78 -10.61 2.41
C LEU A 191 3.73 -11.73 2.89
N GLN A 192 4.23 -12.55 1.97
CA GLN A 192 5.14 -13.67 2.26
C GLN A 192 6.58 -13.21 2.54
N MET A 193 6.75 -12.31 3.51
CA MET A 193 8.04 -11.73 3.91
C MET A 193 8.19 -11.80 5.43
N LYS A 194 9.40 -12.09 5.91
CA LYS A 194 9.68 -12.00 7.35
C LYS A 194 9.50 -10.56 7.82
N GLU A 195 8.83 -10.38 8.94
CA GLU A 195 8.55 -9.06 9.51
C GLU A 195 9.84 -8.25 9.77
N ILE A 196 10.96 -8.92 10.03
CA ILE A 196 12.26 -8.26 10.20
C ILE A 196 12.72 -7.53 8.92
N GLU A 197 12.40 -8.07 7.75
CA GLU A 197 12.70 -7.44 6.47
C GLU A 197 11.76 -6.26 6.23
N VAL A 198 10.47 -6.40 6.56
CA VAL A 198 9.50 -5.29 6.52
C VAL A 198 10.01 -4.12 7.37
N TRP A 199 10.43 -4.38 8.61
CA TRP A 199 11.05 -3.36 9.48
C TRP A 199 12.24 -2.67 8.82
N LYS A 200 13.17 -3.42 8.22
CA LYS A 200 14.35 -2.85 7.56
C LYS A 200 13.97 -1.92 6.40
N TYR A 201 12.98 -2.30 5.60
CA TYR A 201 12.55 -1.49 4.46
C TYR A 201 11.77 -0.24 4.87
N VAL A 202 10.88 -0.35 5.87
CA VAL A 202 10.19 0.83 6.44
C VAL A 202 11.20 1.81 7.03
N LEU A 203 12.20 1.31 7.77
CA LEU A 203 13.26 2.14 8.30
C LEU A 203 14.08 2.78 7.18
N LYS A 204 14.46 2.02 6.14
CA LYS A 204 15.18 2.54 4.96
C LYS A 204 14.38 3.66 4.27
N TRP A 205 13.06 3.47 4.11
CA TRP A 205 12.17 4.50 3.57
C TRP A 205 12.14 5.76 4.44
N GLY A 206 11.94 5.62 5.75
CA GLY A 206 11.92 6.78 6.66
C GLY A 206 13.23 7.56 6.65
N LEU A 207 14.37 6.87 6.54
CA LEU A 207 15.69 7.50 6.45
C LEU A 207 15.92 8.25 5.15
N ALA A 208 15.46 7.65 4.04
CA ALA A 208 15.45 8.28 2.72
C ALA A 208 14.67 9.61 2.75
N GLN A 209 13.47 9.62 3.33
CA GLN A 209 12.66 10.84 3.45
C GLN A 209 13.34 11.93 4.32
N CYS A 210 14.16 11.54 5.29
CA CYS A 210 14.96 12.47 6.09
C CYS A 210 16.29 12.90 5.45
N LYS A 211 16.69 12.34 4.30
CA LYS A 211 18.03 12.51 3.71
C LYS A 211 19.16 12.09 4.68
N ILE A 212 18.88 11.17 5.58
CA ILE A 212 19.84 10.64 6.55
C ILE A 212 20.40 9.33 5.98
N HIS A 213 21.52 9.42 5.26
CA HIS A 213 22.11 8.25 4.62
C HIS A 213 22.99 7.44 5.60
N ASN A 214 22.63 6.16 5.79
CA ASN A 214 23.49 5.11 6.38
C ASN A 214 24.15 5.44 7.74
N SER A 215 23.53 6.29 8.55
CA SER A 215 24.03 6.61 9.88
C SER A 215 23.47 5.64 10.91
N LYS A 216 24.35 5.09 11.75
CA LYS A 216 23.94 4.25 12.89
C LYS A 216 23.12 5.12 13.85
N PRO A 217 22.11 4.56 14.54
CA PRO A 217 21.31 5.34 15.49
C PRO A 217 22.15 5.99 16.60
N ASP A 218 23.34 5.46 16.90
CA ASP A 218 24.30 6.03 17.86
C ASP A 218 24.81 7.42 17.45
N THR A 219 24.73 7.79 16.17
CA THR A 219 25.19 9.11 15.67
C THR A 219 24.05 10.11 15.50
N TRP A 220 22.80 9.74 15.83
CA TRP A 220 21.63 10.59 15.64
C TRP A 220 21.40 11.50 16.84
N LYS A 221 21.02 12.75 16.56
CA LYS A 221 20.56 13.70 17.59
C LYS A 221 19.10 13.40 17.93
N ASP A 222 18.64 13.85 19.10
CA ASP A 222 17.24 13.66 19.52
C ASP A 222 16.24 14.27 18.53
N ASN A 223 16.62 15.36 17.84
CA ASN A 223 15.79 15.95 16.79
C ASN A 223 15.66 15.05 15.55
N ASP A 224 16.70 14.28 15.21
CA ASP A 224 16.67 13.33 14.09
C ASP A 224 15.69 12.19 14.41
N PHE A 225 15.74 11.65 15.64
CA PHE A 225 14.76 10.66 16.11
C PHE A 225 13.33 11.19 16.07
N LYS A 226 13.09 12.44 16.49
CA LYS A 226 11.76 13.06 16.45
C LYS A 226 11.25 13.20 15.01
N THR A 227 12.12 13.59 14.09
CA THR A 227 11.78 13.77 12.68
C THR A 227 11.40 12.44 12.02
N ILE A 228 12.25 11.41 12.18
CA ILE A 228 11.98 10.08 11.61
C ILE A 228 10.73 9.48 12.23
N ARG A 229 10.53 9.61 13.56
CA ARG A 229 9.32 9.14 14.25
C ARG A 229 8.06 9.77 13.65
N ASN A 230 8.09 11.08 13.37
CA ASN A 230 6.94 11.76 12.77
C ASN A 230 6.65 11.28 11.34
N ILE A 231 7.68 11.00 10.54
CA ILE A 231 7.52 10.44 9.18
C ILE A 231 6.97 9.02 9.24
N LEU A 232 7.47 8.20 10.16
CA LEU A 232 7.06 6.81 10.28
C LEU A 232 5.80 6.60 11.13
N LYS A 233 5.15 7.67 11.59
CA LYS A 233 4.06 7.60 12.59
C LYS A 233 2.92 6.66 12.18
N ASP A 234 2.59 6.62 10.89
CA ASP A 234 1.49 5.82 10.35
C ASP A 234 1.97 4.43 9.90
N CYS A 235 3.28 4.26 9.73
CA CYS A 235 3.90 2.98 9.38
C CYS A 235 4.25 2.12 10.60
N LEU A 236 4.78 2.72 11.68
CA LEU A 236 5.23 2.00 12.87
C LEU A 236 4.16 1.10 13.51
N PRO A 237 2.88 1.52 13.65
CA PRO A 237 1.84 0.68 14.24
C PRO A 237 1.49 -0.55 13.39
N LEU A 238 1.87 -0.55 12.11
CA LEU A 238 1.58 -1.66 11.19
C LEU A 238 2.63 -2.77 11.27
N ILE A 239 3.77 -2.50 11.90
CA ILE A 239 4.87 -3.46 12.02
C ILE A 239 4.60 -4.41 13.19
N ARG A 240 4.56 -5.71 12.91
CA ARG A 240 4.21 -6.76 13.87
C ARG A 240 5.43 -7.15 14.72
N PHE A 241 5.96 -6.23 15.54
CA PHE A 241 7.17 -6.49 16.36
C PHE A 241 7.10 -7.72 17.28
N TYR A 242 5.90 -8.27 17.54
CA TYR A 242 5.68 -9.51 18.28
C TYR A 242 6.03 -10.78 17.50
N SER A 243 6.12 -10.72 16.17
CA SER A 243 6.50 -11.87 15.32
C SER A 243 8.01 -12.02 15.16
N LEU A 244 8.79 -11.04 15.65
CA LEU A 244 10.25 -11.06 15.64
C LEU A 244 10.79 -11.98 16.73
N SER A 245 11.87 -12.71 16.44
CA SER A 245 12.64 -13.40 17.47
C SER A 245 13.31 -12.39 18.42
N SER A 246 13.61 -12.82 19.65
CA SER A 246 14.33 -12.01 20.63
C SER A 246 15.68 -11.52 20.10
N GLU A 247 16.38 -12.36 19.34
CA GLU A 247 17.67 -12.00 18.73
C GLU A 247 17.50 -10.89 17.67
N GLU A 248 16.53 -11.04 16.76
CA GLU A 248 16.23 -10.03 15.74
C GLU A 248 15.83 -8.70 16.36
N PHE A 249 14.94 -8.74 17.35
CA PHE A 249 14.49 -7.53 18.05
C PHE A 249 15.66 -6.82 18.73
N VAL A 250 16.47 -7.54 19.51
CA VAL A 250 17.61 -6.96 20.25
C VAL A 250 18.66 -6.40 19.29
N LYS A 251 18.98 -7.11 18.20
CA LYS A 251 20.07 -6.69 17.29
C LYS A 251 19.65 -5.63 16.27
N LYS A 252 18.39 -5.61 15.84
CA LYS A 252 17.95 -4.80 14.68
C LYS A 252 16.89 -3.75 14.99
N VAL A 253 16.10 -3.95 16.05
CA VAL A 253 15.02 -3.01 16.44
C VAL A 253 15.45 -2.16 17.63
N ARG A 254 16.02 -2.77 18.68
CA ARG A 254 16.43 -2.10 19.93
C ARG A 254 17.34 -0.87 19.72
N PRO A 255 18.31 -0.86 18.77
CA PRO A 255 19.11 0.35 18.52
C PRO A 255 18.26 1.58 18.17
N TYR A 256 17.06 1.37 17.64
CA TYR A 256 16.10 2.41 17.26
C TYR A 256 14.97 2.59 18.27
N LYS A 257 15.11 2.14 19.53
CA LYS A 257 14.06 2.22 20.56
C LYS A 257 13.49 3.63 20.75
N LYS A 258 14.29 4.68 20.52
CA LYS A 258 13.87 6.09 20.54
C LYS A 258 12.88 6.46 19.43
N LEU A 259 12.64 5.61 18.44
CA LEU A 259 11.57 5.78 17.45
C LEU A 259 10.23 5.18 17.93
N LEU A 260 10.29 4.17 18.81
CA LEU A 260 9.12 3.43 19.26
C LEU A 260 8.42 4.19 20.40
N ASN A 261 7.09 4.12 20.44
CA ASN A 261 6.30 4.60 21.58
C ASN A 261 6.44 3.60 22.75
N LYS A 262 6.20 4.06 23.97
CA LYS A 262 6.19 3.18 25.17
C LYS A 262 5.23 1.99 25.02
N GLU A 263 4.11 2.17 24.32
CA GLU A 263 3.14 1.09 24.05
C GLU A 263 3.67 -0.01 23.11
N ILE A 264 4.70 0.27 22.31
CA ILE A 264 5.33 -0.71 21.39
C ILE A 264 6.57 -1.34 22.04
N TYR A 265 7.18 -0.59 22.97
CA TYR A 265 8.34 -0.98 23.76
C TYR A 265 7.86 -1.24 25.18
N ASP A 266 7.16 -2.36 25.39
CA ASP A 266 6.99 -2.85 26.76
C ASP A 266 8.40 -3.09 27.32
N GLU A 267 8.70 -2.40 28.42
CA GLU A 267 9.92 -2.63 29.20
C GLU A 267 10.01 -4.10 29.66
N ASP A 268 8.88 -4.83 29.65
CA ASP A 268 8.79 -6.27 29.88
C ASP A 268 9.45 -7.14 28.81
N LYS A 269 9.87 -6.62 27.65
CA LYS A 269 10.72 -7.41 26.74
C LYS A 269 12.11 -7.72 27.33
N ASP A 270 12.58 -6.94 28.31
CA ASP A 270 13.78 -7.31 29.07
C ASP A 270 13.47 -8.47 30.06
N ASN A 271 12.21 -8.64 30.52
CA ASN A 271 11.72 -9.82 31.26
C ASN A 271 11.41 -11.05 30.36
N ILE A 272 11.23 -10.86 29.04
CA ILE A 272 11.05 -11.99 28.10
C ILE A 272 12.28 -12.90 28.03
N LYS A 273 13.47 -12.42 28.40
CA LYS A 273 14.64 -13.29 28.52
C LYS A 273 14.42 -14.44 29.51
N ASP A 274 13.58 -14.23 30.53
CA ASP A 274 13.22 -15.21 31.54
C ASP A 274 11.85 -15.86 31.28
N SER A 275 11.15 -15.44 30.21
CA SER A 275 9.86 -16.02 29.82
C SER A 275 10.04 -17.32 29.02
N ILE A 276 9.32 -18.36 29.42
CA ILE A 276 9.32 -19.63 28.72
C ILE A 276 8.42 -19.53 27.48
N LEU A 277 9.01 -19.30 26.30
CA LEU A 277 8.30 -19.48 25.04
C LEU A 277 8.17 -20.98 24.75
N SER A 278 6.93 -21.47 24.71
CA SER A 278 6.58 -22.88 24.49
C SER A 278 5.66 -23.00 23.28
N ARG A 279 6.05 -23.75 22.24
CA ARG A 279 5.21 -23.94 21.06
C ARG A 279 4.19 -25.05 21.30
N ILE A 280 3.05 -24.93 20.65
CA ILE A 280 2.05 -25.99 20.63
C ILE A 280 2.48 -27.11 19.67
N LYS A 281 2.47 -28.36 20.15
CA LYS A 281 2.77 -29.56 19.35
C LYS A 281 1.65 -29.87 18.35
N ILE A 282 0.39 -29.65 18.76
CA ILE A 282 -0.82 -29.92 17.97
C ILE A 282 -1.73 -28.69 18.06
N ILE A 283 -1.84 -27.93 16.95
CA ILE A 283 -2.55 -26.64 16.91
C ILE A 283 -4.00 -26.77 17.41
N ASP A 284 -4.72 -27.83 17.03
CA ASP A 284 -6.11 -28.07 17.45
C ASP A 284 -6.27 -28.31 18.95
N LYS A 285 -5.16 -28.50 19.68
CA LYS A 285 -5.13 -28.68 21.12
C LYS A 285 -4.58 -27.46 21.85
N ALA A 286 -4.31 -26.35 21.16
CA ALA A 286 -3.79 -25.13 21.76
C ALA A 286 -4.71 -24.60 22.86
N LEU A 287 -6.02 -24.58 22.57
CA LEU A 287 -7.03 -24.02 23.45
C LEU A 287 -8.18 -25.01 23.62
N TYR A 288 -8.63 -25.15 24.87
CA TYR A 288 -9.82 -25.91 25.21
C TYR A 288 -10.83 -24.99 25.87
N TYR A 289 -12.07 -25.09 25.42
CA TYR A 289 -13.21 -24.37 25.98
C TYR A 289 -14.17 -25.39 26.57
N TYR A 290 -14.37 -25.34 27.88
CA TYR A 290 -15.35 -26.14 28.58
C TYR A 290 -16.25 -25.22 29.40
N ASP A 291 -17.50 -25.62 29.60
CA ASP A 291 -18.52 -24.80 30.30
C ASP A 291 -18.19 -24.50 31.78
N PHE A 292 -17.17 -25.15 32.33
CA PHE A 292 -16.77 -25.08 33.74
C PHE A 292 -15.26 -24.81 33.91
N CYS A 293 -14.57 -24.48 32.82
CA CYS A 293 -13.15 -24.16 32.82
C CYS A 293 -12.97 -22.69 32.41
N GLY A 294 -12.02 -22.04 33.06
CA GLY A 294 -11.40 -20.82 32.56
C GLY A 294 -10.52 -21.12 31.33
N PRO A 295 -9.56 -20.23 31.02
CA PRO A 295 -8.59 -20.47 29.97
C PRO A 295 -7.89 -21.82 30.19
N SER A 296 -8.10 -22.78 29.29
CA SER A 296 -7.38 -24.04 29.28
C SER A 296 -6.49 -24.12 28.05
N PHE A 297 -5.19 -24.29 28.30
CA PHE A 297 -4.16 -24.38 27.29
C PHE A 297 -3.66 -25.82 27.24
N GLY A 298 -3.62 -26.41 26.05
CA GLY A 298 -3.02 -27.72 25.86
C GLY A 298 -3.81 -28.89 26.46
N GLY A 299 -4.97 -28.65 27.08
CA GLY A 299 -5.86 -29.67 27.66
C GLY A 299 -5.46 -30.10 29.08
N SER A 300 -4.22 -29.87 29.48
CA SER A 300 -3.75 -29.93 30.87
C SER A 300 -2.49 -29.09 31.12
N ASP A 301 -1.83 -28.56 30.08
CA ASP A 301 -0.62 -27.74 30.22
C ASP A 301 -0.86 -26.53 31.11
N LEU A 302 -2.06 -25.95 31.04
CA LEU A 302 -2.61 -25.09 32.08
C LEU A 302 -4.13 -25.24 32.03
N SER A 303 -4.75 -25.66 33.12
CA SER A 303 -6.21 -25.74 33.22
C SER A 303 -6.65 -25.07 34.50
N LEU A 304 -7.44 -24.00 34.35
CA LEU A 304 -8.11 -23.32 35.44
C LEU A 304 -9.56 -23.78 35.44
N SER A 305 -10.04 -24.40 36.51
CA SER A 305 -11.40 -24.96 36.52
C SER A 305 -12.05 -24.93 37.89
N VAL A 306 -13.36 -25.18 37.89
CA VAL A 306 -14.17 -25.21 39.11
C VAL A 306 -14.61 -26.64 39.40
N CYS A 307 -14.40 -27.09 40.64
CA CYS A 307 -14.57 -28.49 41.04
C CYS A 307 -16.03 -28.99 40.90
N ARG A 308 -16.20 -30.21 40.36
CA ARG A 308 -17.45 -30.78 39.82
C ARG A 308 -18.51 -31.27 40.81
N PHE A 309 -18.25 -31.26 42.13
CA PHE A 309 -19.09 -32.01 43.06
C PHE A 309 -20.44 -31.38 43.42
N ASN A 310 -20.74 -30.15 42.99
CA ASN A 310 -22.04 -29.53 43.23
C ASN A 310 -22.65 -29.01 41.92
N PHE A 311 -23.69 -29.71 41.44
CA PHE A 311 -24.48 -29.36 40.26
C PHE A 311 -25.22 -28.03 40.45
N ARG A 312 -24.54 -26.92 40.15
CA ARG A 312 -25.06 -25.63 39.65
C ARG A 312 -23.83 -24.76 39.38
N ALA A 313 -23.52 -24.54 38.10
CA ALA A 313 -22.46 -23.64 37.68
C ALA A 313 -22.80 -22.24 38.22
N ASN A 314 -22.09 -21.81 39.27
CA ASN A 314 -22.13 -20.45 39.72
C ASN A 314 -21.08 -19.68 38.91
N PRO A 315 -21.46 -18.79 37.98
CA PRO A 315 -20.52 -18.04 37.15
C PRO A 315 -19.63 -17.09 37.97
N SER A 316 -19.89 -16.93 39.27
CA SER A 316 -19.10 -16.13 40.22
C SER A 316 -18.20 -16.98 41.13
N LYS A 317 -18.08 -18.30 40.90
CA LYS A 317 -17.19 -19.15 41.71
C LYS A 317 -15.76 -19.05 41.19
N GLU A 318 -14.83 -18.75 42.10
CA GLU A 318 -13.39 -18.70 41.83
C GLU A 318 -12.87 -20.09 41.43
N TYR A 319 -11.77 -20.13 40.66
CA TYR A 319 -11.16 -21.37 40.21
C TYR A 319 -10.49 -22.13 41.36
N ASP A 320 -11.12 -23.22 41.79
CA ASP A 320 -10.69 -24.03 42.93
C ASP A 320 -10.15 -25.41 42.55
N ASP A 321 -10.11 -25.74 41.26
CA ASP A 321 -9.59 -27.00 40.73
C ASP A 321 -8.67 -26.72 39.53
N ASN A 322 -7.44 -26.28 39.83
CA ASN A 322 -6.45 -25.93 38.82
C ASN A 322 -5.36 -26.99 38.73
N ILE A 323 -4.91 -27.27 37.51
CA ILE A 323 -3.82 -28.20 37.25
C ILE A 323 -2.91 -27.65 36.16
N CYS A 324 -1.60 -27.85 36.35
CA CYS A 324 -0.60 -27.59 35.32
C CYS A 324 0.17 -28.88 35.12
N LYS A 325 0.10 -29.45 33.92
CA LYS A 325 0.82 -30.67 33.55
C LYS A 325 1.13 -30.67 32.07
N GLN A 326 2.42 -30.74 31.74
CA GLN A 326 2.86 -30.64 30.35
C GLN A 326 2.28 -31.78 29.52
N PHE A 327 1.66 -31.43 28.40
CA PHE A 327 1.04 -32.38 27.50
C PHE A 327 1.26 -31.94 26.04
N ASN A 328 0.55 -30.92 25.57
CA ASN A 328 0.58 -30.46 24.19
C ASN A 328 1.55 -29.31 23.93
N TYR A 329 2.05 -28.62 24.94
CA TYR A 329 3.10 -27.60 24.79
C TYR A 329 4.51 -28.23 24.89
N GLU A 330 5.49 -27.69 24.16
CA GLU A 330 6.87 -28.20 24.11
C GLU A 330 7.64 -28.08 25.43
N LYS A 331 7.27 -27.09 26.24
CA LYS A 331 7.80 -26.81 27.58
C LYS A 331 6.65 -26.65 28.55
N SER A 332 6.86 -27.08 29.80
CA SER A 332 5.91 -26.86 30.89
C SER A 332 5.71 -25.36 31.13
N ILE A 333 4.48 -24.99 31.51
CA ILE A 333 4.09 -23.61 31.82
C ILE A 333 4.51 -23.23 33.25
N ARG A 334 4.58 -24.22 34.15
CA ARG A 334 5.11 -24.10 35.53
C ARG A 334 6.26 -25.08 35.75
N ASP A 335 7.09 -24.80 36.75
CA ASP A 335 8.18 -25.70 37.16
C ASP A 335 7.69 -26.99 37.82
N THR A 336 6.42 -27.02 38.26
CA THR A 336 5.79 -28.16 38.93
C THR A 336 4.60 -28.69 38.13
N GLU A 337 4.44 -30.02 38.11
CA GLU A 337 3.29 -30.69 37.50
C GLU A 337 2.28 -31.13 38.57
N ASP A 338 1.53 -30.17 39.11
CA ASP A 338 0.67 -30.37 40.26
C ASP A 338 -0.66 -29.59 40.17
N HIS A 339 -1.54 -29.90 41.12
CA HIS A 339 -2.69 -29.06 41.40
C HIS A 339 -2.25 -27.83 42.18
N PHE A 340 -2.88 -26.69 41.89
CA PHE A 340 -2.49 -25.43 42.53
C PHE A 340 -3.68 -24.53 42.84
N CYS A 341 -3.51 -23.67 43.84
CA CYS A 341 -4.43 -22.58 44.14
C CYS A 341 -3.95 -21.30 43.44
N ILE A 342 -4.91 -20.46 43.04
CA ILE A 342 -4.63 -19.12 42.54
C ILE A 342 -4.92 -18.14 43.66
N GLU A 343 -3.97 -17.25 43.96
CA GLU A 343 -4.16 -16.19 44.96
C GLU A 343 -4.92 -14.99 44.39
N ASP A 344 -4.64 -14.62 43.12
CA ASP A 344 -5.30 -13.53 42.42
C ASP A 344 -5.22 -13.73 40.89
N TYR A 345 -6.20 -13.21 40.15
CA TYR A 345 -6.19 -13.22 38.68
C TYR A 345 -7.01 -12.07 38.07
N GLU A 346 -6.54 -11.54 36.95
CA GLU A 346 -7.24 -10.53 36.15
C GLU A 346 -7.61 -11.09 34.77
N VAL A 347 -8.83 -10.79 34.30
CA VAL A 347 -9.32 -11.23 32.98
C VAL A 347 -9.50 -10.02 32.07
N PHE A 348 -8.70 -9.96 31.01
CA PHE A 348 -8.76 -8.89 30.01
C PHE A 348 -9.50 -9.36 28.74
N GLN A 349 -10.49 -8.59 28.28
CA GLN A 349 -11.12 -8.80 26.98
C GLN A 349 -10.37 -8.00 25.90
N ILE A 350 -9.63 -8.69 25.03
CA ILE A 350 -9.01 -8.06 23.86
C ILE A 350 -10.08 -7.81 22.81
N ARG A 351 -10.43 -6.54 22.56
CA ARG A 351 -11.30 -6.14 21.45
C ARG A 351 -10.43 -5.73 20.26
N ARG A 352 -10.49 -6.48 19.16
CA ARG A 352 -9.94 -6.00 17.88
C ARG A 352 -10.73 -4.77 17.44
N LYS A 353 -10.02 -3.68 17.12
CA LYS A 353 -10.60 -2.50 16.48
C LYS A 353 -10.65 -2.68 14.97
#